data_AF-A0A833HMP0-F1
#
_entry.id   AF-A0A833HMP0-F1
#
_cell.length_a   1.000
_cell.length_b   1.000
_cell.length_c   1.000
_cell.angle_alpha   90.00
_cell.angle_beta   90.00
_cell.angle_gamma   90.00
#
_symmetry.space_group_name_H-M   'P 1'
#
loop_
_entity.id
_entity.type
_entity.pdbx_description
1 polymer ?
#
loop_
_entity_poly.entity_id
_entity_poly.type
_entity_poly.pdbx_seq_one_letter_code
_entity_poly.pdbx_strand_id
1 'polypeptide(L)' 'MRRKLSDILQEKRGKELLELNLHDFIEMKEAGLSDGEIASELGISRSLVLHLGNEITKDY' A
#
# COMPACT_ATOMS: atom_id res chain seq x y z
N MET A 1 15.06 -12.97 9.65
CA MET A 1 14.95 -12.21 8.38
C MET A 1 13.60 -11.53 8.35
N ARG A 2 13.55 -10.19 8.50
CA ARG A 2 12.34 -9.44 8.15
C ARG A 2 12.30 -9.37 6.63
N ARG A 3 11.30 -9.98 5.99
CA ARG A 3 11.07 -9.78 4.55
C ARG A 3 10.65 -8.33 4.41
N LYS A 4 11.35 -7.55 3.59
CA LYS A 4 10.90 -6.19 3.30
C LYS A 4 9.62 -6.30 2.50
N LEU A 5 8.73 -5.33 2.67
CA LEU A 5 7.50 -5.22 1.89
C LEU A 5 7.80 -5.34 0.38
N SER A 6 8.89 -4.71 -0.07
CA SER A 6 9.45 -4.82 -1.42
C SER A 6 9.71 -6.26 -1.92
N ASP A 7 9.99 -7.20 -1.02
CA ASP A 7 10.29 -8.60 -1.33
C ASP A 7 9.00 -9.42 -1.54
N ILE A 8 7.95 -9.13 -0.76
CA ILE A 8 6.62 -9.76 -0.92
C ILE A 8 5.94 -9.23 -2.19
N LEU A 9 6.17 -7.95 -2.50
CA LEU A 9 5.62 -7.27 -3.68
C LEU A 9 6.27 -7.72 -5.00
N GLN A 10 7.46 -8.33 -4.97
CA GLN A 10 8.13 -8.85 -6.17
C GLN A 10 7.43 -10.05 -6.83
N GLU A 11 6.70 -10.87 -6.06
CA GLU A 11 6.11 -12.11 -6.58
C GLU A 11 4.75 -11.90 -7.27
N LYS A 12 4.06 -10.77 -7.04
CA LYS A 12 2.76 -10.47 -7.65
C LYS A 12 2.86 -9.33 -8.66
N ARG A 13 3.06 -9.69 -9.93
CA ARG A 13 2.79 -8.90 -11.15
C ARG A 13 2.81 -7.36 -10.97
N GLY A 14 3.99 -6.76 -11.13
CA GLY A 14 4.13 -5.35 -11.50
C GLY A 14 4.68 -4.44 -10.41
N LYS A 15 6.01 -4.49 -10.19
CA LYS A 15 6.75 -3.57 -9.33
C LYS A 15 6.41 -2.09 -9.59
N GLU A 16 6.29 -1.69 -10.85
CA GLU A 16 5.99 -0.29 -11.22
C GLU A 16 4.58 0.14 -10.86
N LEU A 17 3.59 -0.75 -10.98
CA LEU A 17 2.21 -0.46 -10.59
C LEU A 17 2.11 -0.29 -9.07
N LEU A 18 2.92 -1.02 -8.31
CA LEU A 18 2.87 -1.03 -6.85
C LEU A 18 3.69 0.08 -6.19
N GLU A 19 4.81 0.51 -6.80
CA GLU A 19 5.58 1.66 -6.31
C GLU A 19 4.80 2.97 -6.44
N LEU A 20 4.13 3.19 -7.58
CA LEU A 20 3.22 4.33 -7.77
C LEU A 20 2.09 4.30 -6.73
N ASN A 21 1.45 3.14 -6.54
CA ASN A 21 0.38 2.99 -5.55
C ASN A 21 0.85 3.18 -4.10
N LEU A 22 2.12 2.96 -3.76
CA LEU A 22 2.61 3.10 -2.39
C LEU A 22 2.87 4.57 -2.01
N HIS A 23 3.47 5.35 -2.91
CA HIS A 23 3.66 6.78 -2.67
C HIS A 23 2.31 7.49 -2.51
N ASP A 24 1.41 7.25 -3.47
CA ASP A 24 0.06 7.81 -3.45
C ASP A 24 -0.73 7.35 -2.20
N PHE A 25 -0.57 6.08 -1.79
CA PHE A 25 -1.16 5.57 -0.54
C PHE A 25 -0.67 6.32 0.70
N ILE A 26 0.64 6.59 0.81
CA ILE A 26 1.22 7.29 1.95
C ILE A 26 0.70 8.73 2.00
N GLU A 27 0.71 9.44 0.87
CA GLU A 27 0.20 10.82 0.80
C GLU A 27 -1.29 10.89 1.20
N MET A 28 -2.12 9.97 0.70
CA MET A 28 -3.52 9.92 1.08
C MET A 28 -3.72 9.59 2.57
N LYS A 29 -2.88 8.72 3.15
CA LYS A 29 -2.90 8.43 4.59
C LYS A 29 -2.50 9.64 5.43
N GLU A 30 -1.48 10.38 5.03
CA GLU A 30 -1.04 11.60 5.69
C GLU A 30 -2.09 12.72 5.56
N ALA A 31 -2.80 12.78 4.43
CA ALA A 31 -3.94 13.66 4.22
C ALA A 31 -5.20 13.26 5.02
N GLY A 32 -5.17 12.11 5.72
CA GLY A 32 -6.24 11.65 6.60
C GLY A 32 -7.40 10.94 5.89
N LEU A 33 -7.21 10.48 4.66
CA LEU A 33 -8.25 9.74 3.93
C LEU A 33 -8.53 8.39 4.60
N SER A 34 -9.79 7.98 4.53
CA SER A 34 -10.24 6.67 4.97
C SER A 34 -9.78 5.57 4.02
N ASP A 35 -9.73 4.33 4.52
CA ASP A 35 -9.37 3.17 3.69
C ASP A 35 -10.28 2.98 2.47
N GLY A 36 -11.54 3.43 2.57
CA GLY A 36 -12.50 3.34 1.48
C GLY A 36 -12.20 4.33 0.36
N GLU A 37 -11.83 5.56 0.73
CA GLU A 37 -11.43 6.59 -0.23
C GLU A 37 -10.14 6.19 -0.94
N ILE A 38 -9.14 5.74 -0.17
CA ILE A 38 -7.85 5.25 -0.72
C ILE A 38 -8.07 4.07 -1.68
N ALA A 39 -8.94 3.12 -1.33
CA ALA A 39 -9.27 1.99 -2.19
C ALA A 39 -9.89 2.45 -3.52
N SER A 40 -10.79 3.43 -3.46
CA SER A 40 -11.46 3.97 -4.63
C SER A 40 -10.47 4.72 -5.55
N GLU A 41 -9.61 5.56 -4.97
CA GLU A 41 -8.67 6.37 -5.75
C GLU A 41 -7.54 5.55 -6.38
N LEU A 42 -7.02 4.56 -5.66
CA LEU A 42 -5.99 3.66 -6.18
C LEU A 42 -6.55 2.53 -7.07
N GLY A 43 -7.88 2.41 -7.16
CA GLY A 43 -8.54 1.33 -7.91
C GLY A 43 -8.23 -0.07 -7.36
N ILE A 44 -7.93 -0.17 -6.06
CA ILE A 44 -7.57 -1.42 -5.38
C ILE A 44 -8.64 -1.85 -4.38
N SER A 45 -8.63 -3.13 -4.02
CA SER A 45 -9.53 -3.62 -2.98
C SER A 45 -9.21 -3.02 -1.61
N ARG A 46 -10.24 -2.72 -0.81
CA ARG A 46 -10.08 -2.27 0.58
C ARG A 46 -9.28 -3.24 1.45
N SER A 47 -9.35 -4.54 1.15
CA SER A 47 -8.52 -5.55 1.84
C SER A 47 -7.03 -5.36 1.57
N LEU A 48 -6.65 -4.89 0.38
CA LEU A 48 -5.26 -4.59 0.03
C LEU A 48 -4.78 -3.32 0.73
N VAL A 49 -5.63 -2.28 0.80
CA VAL A 49 -5.36 -1.04 1.56
C VAL A 49 -5.07 -1.35 3.04
N LEU A 50 -5.89 -2.20 3.67
CA LEU A 50 -5.66 -2.63 5.05
C LEU A 50 -4.36 -3.43 5.22
N HIS A 51 -4.02 -4.27 4.24
CA HIS A 51 -2.77 -5.02 4.29
C HIS A 51 -1.56 -4.09 4.22
N LEU A 52 -1.55 -3.16 3.25
CA LEU A 52 -0.51 -2.16 3.08
C LEU A 52 -0.36 -1.28 4.33
N GLY A 53 -1.48 -0.81 4.91
CA GLY A 53 -1.47 -0.01 6.12
C GLY A 53 -0.82 -0.72 7.31
N ASN A 54 -1.09 -2.02 7.48
CA ASN A 54 -0.49 -2.87 8.53
C ASN A 54 1.00 -3.17 8.29
N GLU A 55 1.46 -3.11 7.05
CA GLU A 55 2.87 -3.33 6.72
C GLU A 55 3.70 -2.06 6.91
N ILE A 56 3.18 -0.89 6.53
CA ILE A 56 3.85 0.40 6.76
C ILE A 56 4.01 0.70 8.27
N THR A 57 2.99 0.41 9.08
CA THR A 57 3.08 0.61 10.54
C THR A 57 4.09 -0.31 11.25
N LYS A 58 4.59 -1.37 10.59
CA LYS A 58 5.61 -2.27 11.16
C LYS A 58 7.05 -1.82 10.91
N ASP A 59 7.24 -0.87 9.98
CA ASP A 59 8.57 -0.36 9.60
C ASP A 59 8.92 0.99 10.28
N TYR A 60 7.98 1.61 11.01
CA TYR A 60 8.23 2.75 11.92
C TYR A 60 8.54 2.30 13.36
#